data_AF-A0A2S7VNF3-F1
#
_entry.id   AF-A0A2S7VNF3-F1
#
_cell.length_a   1.000
_cell.length_b   1.000
_cell.length_c   1.000
_cell.angle_alpha   90.00
_cell.angle_beta   90.00
_cell.angle_gamma   90.00
#
_symmetry.space_group_name_H-M   'P 1'
#
loop_
_entity.id
_entity.type
_entity.pdbx_description
1 polymer ?
#
loop_
_entity_poly.entity_id
_entity_poly.type
_entity_poly.pdbx_seq_one_letter_code
_entity_poly.pdbx_strand_id
1 'polypeptide(L)'
;MYQLVDQKGNFERKTDQADKLECLTQQIKVLEDRIAEIDGNHTETVKGNRAIKAKDITEEADTIKFNGGKGVCTGASICPFMGKPHVDVSTTVFAGK
;
A
#
# COMPACT_ATOMS: atom_id res chain seq x y z
N MET A 1 -29.74 19.34 -13.69
CA MET A 1 -29.78 20.27 -12.53
C MET A 1 -30.90 19.85 -11.60
N TYR A 2 -30.54 19.21 -10.50
CA TYR A 2 -31.48 18.80 -9.47
C TYR A 2 -31.29 19.71 -8.25
N GLN A 3 -32.38 20.11 -7.61
CA GLN A 3 -32.36 20.91 -6.40
C GLN A 3 -32.65 19.98 -5.22
N LEU A 4 -31.71 19.90 -4.29
CA LEU A 4 -31.91 19.19 -3.04
C LEU A 4 -32.15 20.24 -1.95
N VAL A 5 -33.15 20.00 -1.12
CA VAL A 5 -33.49 20.88 0.00
C VAL A 5 -33.06 20.17 1.28
N ASP A 6 -32.20 20.82 2.06
CA ASP A 6 -31.79 20.27 3.36
C ASP A 6 -32.94 20.35 4.39
N GLN A 7 -32.78 19.72 5.54
CA GLN A 7 -33.81 19.69 6.60
C GLN A 7 -34.11 21.08 7.20
N LYS A 8 -33.32 22.11 6.89
CA LYS A 8 -33.47 23.50 7.33
C LYS A 8 -34.03 24.40 6.23
N GLY A 9 -34.40 23.85 5.07
CA GLY A 9 -34.97 24.59 3.95
C GLY A 9 -33.94 25.30 3.08
N ASN A 10 -32.64 25.01 3.22
CA ASN A 10 -31.62 25.58 2.35
C ASN A 10 -31.56 24.81 1.04
N PHE A 11 -31.42 25.54 -0.06
CA PHE A 11 -31.29 24.97 -1.40
C PHE A 11 -29.83 24.62 -1.68
N GLU A 12 -29.50 23.33 -1.70
CA GLU A 12 -28.23 22.85 -2.22
C GLU A 12 -28.34 22.63 -3.73
N ARG A 13 -27.53 23.39 -4.46
CA ARG A 13 -27.53 23.39 -5.92
C ARG A 13 -26.44 22.44 -6.44
N LYS A 14 -26.76 21.14 -6.59
CA LYS A 14 -25.83 20.18 -7.21
C LYS A 14 -26.04 20.12 -8.72
N THR A 15 -24.94 20.25 -9.47
CA THR A 15 -24.95 20.13 -10.93
C THR A 15 -24.47 18.74 -11.32
N ASP A 16 -24.91 18.25 -12.48
CA ASP A 16 -24.48 16.96 -13.06
C ASP A 16 -22.94 16.92 -13.30
N GLN A 17 -22.28 18.08 -13.26
CA GLN A 17 -20.82 18.24 -13.33
C GLN A 17 -20.14 18.02 -11.97
N ALA A 18 -20.80 18.34 -10.85
CA ALA A 18 -20.33 18.06 -9.50
C ALA A 18 -20.38 16.55 -9.19
N ASP A 19 -21.44 15.86 -9.61
CA ASP A 19 -21.55 14.39 -9.48
C ASP A 19 -20.53 13.67 -10.38
N LYS A 20 -20.27 14.20 -11.58
CA LYS A 20 -19.18 13.72 -12.44
C LYS A 20 -17.80 13.96 -11.82
N LEU A 21 -17.59 15.06 -11.09
CA LEU A 21 -16.34 15.33 -10.38
C LEU A 21 -16.14 14.32 -9.25
N GLU A 22 -17.19 14.01 -8.47
CA GLU A 22 -17.16 12.98 -7.41
C GLU A 22 -16.92 11.57 -7.98
N CYS A 23 -17.49 11.25 -9.15
CA CYS A 23 -17.25 10.00 -9.88
C CYS A 23 -15.83 9.95 -10.51
N LEU A 24 -15.32 11.05 -11.08
CA LEU A 24 -13.94 11.14 -11.60
C LEU A 24 -12.89 11.09 -10.48
N THR A 25 -13.24 11.47 -9.26
CA THR A 25 -12.38 11.38 -8.06
C THR A 25 -12.06 9.90 -7.74
N GLN A 26 -12.84 8.93 -8.24
CA GLN A 26 -12.52 7.50 -8.17
C GLN A 26 -11.46 7.04 -9.20
N GLN A 27 -11.08 7.92 -10.13
CA GLN A 27 -9.98 7.76 -11.08
C GLN A 27 -8.88 8.82 -10.87
N ILE A 28 -8.56 9.19 -9.61
CA ILE A 28 -7.42 10.08 -9.36
C ILE A 28 -6.12 9.33 -9.71
N LYS A 29 -5.60 9.64 -10.89
CA LYS A 29 -4.17 9.64 -11.13
C LYS A 29 -3.60 10.80 -10.32
N VAL A 30 -3.03 10.51 -9.14
CA VAL A 30 -2.31 11.53 -8.36
C VAL A 30 -1.06 11.87 -9.17
N LEU A 31 -1.08 13.05 -9.80
CA LEU A 31 -0.01 13.55 -10.66
C LEU A 31 1.02 14.40 -9.87
N GLU A 32 0.89 14.43 -8.55
CA GLU A 32 1.66 15.24 -7.60
C GLU A 32 2.20 14.39 -6.42
N ASP A 33 2.97 15.02 -5.54
CA ASP A 33 3.52 14.37 -4.35
C ASP A 33 2.39 14.00 -3.38
N ARG A 34 2.22 12.70 -3.13
CA ARG A 34 1.24 12.20 -2.14
C ARG A 34 1.91 12.00 -0.79
N ILE A 35 1.56 12.84 0.19
CA ILE A 35 1.91 12.65 1.59
C ILE A 35 0.70 12.08 2.32
N ALA A 36 0.89 11.00 3.07
CA ALA A 36 -0.13 10.41 3.93
C ALA A 36 0.45 10.24 5.33
N GLU A 37 -0.12 10.95 6.30
CA GLU A 37 0.21 10.84 7.72
C GLU A 37 -0.90 10.06 8.43
N ILE A 38 -0.51 9.10 9.27
CA ILE A 38 -1.44 8.21 9.97
C ILE A 38 -1.03 8.18 11.45
N ASP A 39 -1.75 8.93 12.28
CA ASP A 39 -1.49 9.02 13.72
C ASP A 39 -1.85 7.73 14.49
N GLY A 40 -2.64 6.86 13.85
CA GLY A 40 -3.13 5.61 14.44
C GLY A 40 -2.66 4.36 13.69
N ASN A 41 -3.45 3.30 13.78
CA ASN A 41 -3.13 2.03 13.12
C ASN A 41 -3.49 2.07 11.63
N HIS A 42 -2.61 1.54 10.79
CA HIS A 42 -2.87 1.27 9.38
C HIS A 42 -2.93 -0.23 9.10
N THR A 43 -3.97 -0.69 8.39
CA THR A 43 -4.07 -2.07 7.91
C THR A 43 -4.51 -2.06 6.45
N GLU A 44 -3.67 -2.63 5.59
CA GLU A 44 -3.93 -2.76 4.15
C GLU A 44 -4.11 -4.24 3.79
N THR A 45 -5.23 -4.59 3.15
CA THR A 45 -5.47 -5.93 2.60
C THR A 45 -5.60 -5.86 1.08
N VAL A 46 -4.65 -6.46 0.37
CA VAL A 46 -4.68 -6.55 -1.09
C VAL A 46 -5.06 -7.98 -1.50
N LYS A 47 -6.25 -8.15 -2.08
CA LYS A 47 -6.73 -9.48 -2.54
C LYS A 47 -6.02 -9.95 -3.81
N GLY A 48 -5.52 -9.01 -4.61
CA GLY A 48 -4.74 -9.28 -5.82
C GLY A 48 -3.24 -9.14 -5.57
N ASN A 49 -2.53 -8.59 -6.55
CA ASN A 49 -1.09 -8.36 -6.44
C ASN A 49 -0.82 -6.92 -5.97
N ARG A 50 0.10 -6.78 -5.00
CA ARG A 50 0.70 -5.49 -4.63
C ARG A 50 2.08 -5.38 -5.30
N ALA A 51 2.30 -4.33 -6.08
CA ALA A 51 3.59 -4.03 -6.68
C ALA A 51 3.97 -2.59 -6.32
N ILE A 52 5.15 -2.42 -5.71
CA ILE A 52 5.71 -1.10 -5.37
C ILE A 52 6.94 -0.91 -6.27
N LYS A 53 6.98 0.21 -6.99
CA LYS A 53 8.11 0.62 -7.83
C LYS A 53 8.51 2.02 -7.41
N ALA A 54 9.68 2.13 -6.82
CA ALA A 54 10.28 3.39 -6.42
C ALA A 54 11.78 3.32 -6.66
N LYS A 55 12.45 4.48 -6.69
CA LYS A 55 13.90 4.54 -6.69
C LYS A 55 14.46 3.96 -5.39
N ASP A 56 13.86 4.35 -4.27
CA ASP A 56 14.21 3.93 -2.92
C ASP A 56 12.94 3.63 -2.11
N ILE A 57 12.99 2.63 -1.23
CA ILE A 57 11.92 2.29 -0.27
C ILE A 57 12.60 2.17 1.10
N THR A 58 12.15 2.96 2.07
CA THR A 58 12.66 2.95 3.45
C THR A 58 11.53 2.58 4.40
N GLU A 59 11.72 1.54 5.19
CA GLU A 59 10.81 1.10 6.25
C GLU A 59 11.56 1.14 7.57
N GLU A 60 11.21 2.08 8.44
CA GLU A 60 11.77 2.21 9.79
C GLU A 60 10.73 1.74 10.80
N ALA A 61 10.95 0.56 11.39
CA ALA A 61 10.05 -0.02 12.36
C ALA A 61 10.81 -0.95 13.32
N ASP A 62 10.29 -1.11 14.54
CA ASP A 62 10.82 -2.08 15.51
C ASP A 62 10.81 -3.51 14.96
N THR A 63 9.88 -3.82 14.05
CA THR A 63 9.77 -5.14 13.42
C THR A 63 9.12 -5.08 12.05
N ILE A 64 9.80 -5.64 11.05
CA ILE A 64 9.27 -5.85 9.69
C ILE A 64 9.26 -7.35 9.42
N LYS A 65 8.09 -7.89 9.03
CA LYS A 65 7.89 -9.32 8.79
C LYS A 65 7.37 -9.59 7.39
N PHE A 66 8.17 -10.30 6.61
CA PHE A 66 7.69 -10.95 5.38
C PHE A 66 7.27 -12.40 5.70
N ASN A 67 6.25 -12.90 5.00
CA ASN A 67 5.69 -14.26 5.20
C ASN A 67 5.39 -14.62 6.67
N GLY A 68 4.81 -13.69 7.43
CA GLY A 68 4.52 -13.92 8.85
C GLY A 68 5.76 -14.02 9.75
N GLY A 69 6.94 -13.63 9.25
CA GLY A 69 8.22 -13.68 9.98
C GLY A 69 9.08 -14.91 9.63
N LYS A 70 8.65 -15.74 8.66
CA LYS A 70 9.40 -16.91 8.22
C LYS A 70 10.35 -16.56 7.06
N GLY A 71 11.62 -16.34 7.39
CA GLY A 71 12.73 -16.17 6.44
C GLY A 71 12.60 -14.96 5.53
N VAL A 72 13.56 -14.02 5.61
CA VAL A 72 13.45 -12.69 4.99
C VAL A 72 14.38 -12.50 3.80
N CYS A 73 15.35 -13.38 3.60
CA CYS A 73 16.26 -13.28 2.46
C CYS A 73 16.25 -14.58 1.66
N THR A 74 16.20 -14.49 0.32
CA THR A 74 16.68 -15.57 -0.54
C THR A 74 18.18 -15.45 -0.64
N GLY A 75 18.87 -16.54 -0.37
CA GLY A 75 20.28 -16.66 -0.68
C GLY A 75 20.61 -18.13 -0.80
N ALA A 76 21.48 -18.48 -1.73
CA ALA A 76 22.25 -19.72 -1.63
C ALA A 76 23.29 -19.56 -0.50
N SER A 77 22.84 -19.17 0.70
CA SER A 77 23.69 -19.05 1.88
C SER A 77 23.91 -20.47 2.39
N ILE A 78 25.07 -21.01 2.05
CA ILE A 78 25.52 -22.30 2.51
C ILE A 78 26.33 -22.05 3.78
N CYS A 79 25.98 -22.75 4.84
CA CYS A 79 26.72 -22.73 6.09
C CYS A 79 28.17 -23.14 5.81
N PRO A 80 29.18 -22.29 6.06
CA PRO A 80 30.57 -22.64 5.79
C PRO A 80 31.06 -23.78 6.69
N PHE A 81 30.40 -24.01 7.83
CA PHE A 81 30.71 -25.09 8.76
C PHE A 81 30.04 -26.41 8.39
N MET A 82 28.78 -26.36 7.94
CA MET A 82 27.97 -27.56 7.72
C MET A 82 27.85 -27.95 6.23
N GLY A 83 28.20 -27.07 5.30
CA GLY A 83 28.00 -27.27 3.86
C GLY A 83 26.54 -27.37 3.42
N LYS A 84 25.59 -27.04 4.31
CA LYS A 84 24.14 -27.13 4.08
C LYS A 84 23.52 -25.73 3.97
N PRO A 85 22.40 -25.57 3.24
CA PRO A 85 21.64 -24.32 3.24
C PRO A 85 21.24 -23.92 4.66
N HIS A 86 21.30 -22.63 4.98
CA HIS A 86 20.73 -22.14 6.23
C HIS A 86 19.20 -22.29 6.23
N VAL A 87 18.62 -22.69 7.37
CA VAL A 87 17.19 -23.02 7.52
C VAL A 87 16.28 -21.79 7.56
N ASP A 88 16.86 -20.61 7.76
CA ASP A 88 16.24 -19.30 7.87
C ASP A 88 16.15 -18.55 6.52
N VAL A 89 16.61 -19.18 5.44
CA VAL A 89 16.50 -18.63 4.08
C VAL A 89 15.08 -18.80 3.55
N SER A 90 14.52 -17.72 3.02
CA SER A 90 13.22 -17.72 2.35
C SER A 90 13.31 -18.36 0.97
N THR A 91 12.32 -19.16 0.59
CA THR A 91 12.14 -19.58 -0.82
C THR A 91 11.25 -18.62 -1.61
N THR A 92 10.70 -17.59 -0.97
CA THR A 92 9.66 -16.73 -1.55
C THR A 92 9.94 -15.23 -1.41
N VAL A 93 10.87 -14.81 -0.55
CA VAL A 93 11.31 -13.40 -0.44
C VAL A 93 12.64 -13.22 -1.16
N PHE A 94 12.61 -12.63 -2.34
CA PHE A 94 13.79 -12.46 -3.17
C PHE A 94 14.48 -11.12 -2.94
N ALA A 95 15.75 -11.14 -2.54
CA ALA A 95 16.59 -9.95 -2.42
C ALA A 95 17.66 -9.98 -3.52
N GLY A 96 17.87 -8.85 -4.20
CA GLY A 96 18.98 -8.69 -5.14
C GLY A 96 20.33 -8.83 -4.43
N LYS A 97 21.33 -9.37 -5.13
CA LYS A 97 22.73 -9.34 -4.69
C LYS A 97 23.36 -7.99 -4.96
#